data_AF-A0A1T4M5Z0-F1
#
_entry.id   AF-A0A1T4M5Z0-F1
#
_cell.length_a   1.000
_cell.length_b   1.000
_cell.length_c   1.000
_cell.angle_alpha   90.00
_cell.angle_beta   90.00
_cell.angle_gamma   90.00
#
_symmetry.space_group_name_H-M   'P 1'
#
loop_
_entity.id
_entity.type
_entity.pdbx_description
1 polymer ?
#
loop_
_entity_poly.entity_id
_entity_poly.type
_entity_poly.pdbx_seq_one_letter_code
_entity_poly.pdbx_strand_id
1 'polypeptide(L)'
;MANKKDCIVLFVEGETEKEFYDALMKFYFKNYSPKIKGYKVFNVRGISRFETKVATKLKYDVVPNHDVSNIKVVCCYDSDAFELAQKPPYKLANCKEKS
;
A
#
# COMPACT_ATOMS: atom_id res chain seq x y z
N MET A 1 -3.62 -11.38 29.47
CA MET A 1 -3.65 -12.10 28.18
C MET A 1 -4.03 -11.11 27.09
N ALA A 2 -3.11 -10.74 26.20
CA ALA A 2 -3.39 -9.77 25.15
C ALA A 2 -4.49 -10.31 24.23
N ASN A 3 -5.56 -9.55 24.07
CA ASN A 3 -6.72 -9.92 23.26
C ASN A 3 -6.26 -10.07 21.81
N LYS A 4 -6.03 -11.31 21.35
CA LYS A 4 -5.58 -11.65 20.00
C LYS A 4 -6.70 -11.35 19.02
N LYS A 5 -6.61 -10.19 18.39
CA LYS A 5 -7.65 -9.62 17.52
C LYS A 5 -7.24 -9.72 16.05
N ASP A 6 -8.19 -10.11 15.20
CA ASP A 6 -8.05 -10.11 13.75
C ASP A 6 -7.61 -8.72 13.26
N CYS A 7 -6.54 -8.69 12.45
CA CYS A 7 -5.86 -7.46 12.05
C CYS A 7 -5.70 -7.40 10.53
N ILE A 8 -6.21 -6.34 9.92
CA ILE A 8 -5.98 -6.04 8.51
C ILE A 8 -4.75 -5.14 8.41
N VAL A 9 -3.79 -5.53 7.57
CA VAL A 9 -2.57 -4.76 7.32
C VAL A 9 -2.56 -4.33 5.87
N LEU A 10 -2.56 -3.02 5.65
CA LEU A 10 -2.48 -2.41 4.34
C LEU A 10 -1.08 -1.83 4.13
N PHE A 11 -0.47 -2.12 2.98
CA PHE A 11 0.76 -1.50 2.52
C PHE A 11 0.48 -0.62 1.31
N VAL A 12 0.96 0.62 1.36
CA VAL A 12 0.74 1.66 0.34
C VAL A 12 2.05 2.33 -0.04
N GLU A 13 2.15 2.82 -1.27
CA GLU A 13 3.38 3.41 -1.79
C GLU A 13 3.67 4.82 -1.27
N GLY A 14 2.65 5.68 -1.23
CA GLY A 14 2.78 7.09 -0.90
C GLY A 14 2.00 7.51 0.35
N GLU A 15 2.21 8.77 0.72
CA GLU A 15 1.59 9.34 1.93
C GLU A 15 0.11 9.68 1.69
N THR A 16 -0.24 10.13 0.48
CA THR A 16 -1.62 10.44 0.11
C THR A 16 -2.50 9.19 0.14
N GLU A 17 -2.01 8.06 -0.38
CA GLU A 17 -2.73 6.78 -0.29
C GLU A 17 -2.90 6.39 1.18
N LYS A 18 -1.87 6.57 2.01
CA LYS A 18 -1.95 6.25 3.44
C LYS A 18 -3.08 7.03 4.12
N GLU A 19 -3.16 8.33 3.90
CA GLU A 19 -4.22 9.17 4.47
C GLU A 19 -5.61 8.75 3.98
N PHE A 20 -5.74 8.46 2.68
CA PHE A 20 -6.98 7.98 2.08
C PHE A 20 -7.43 6.66 2.71
N TYR A 21 -6.55 5.65 2.76
CA TYR A 21 -6.88 4.35 3.33
C TYR A 21 -7.12 4.43 4.84
N ASP A 22 -6.39 5.28 5.58
CA ASP A 22 -6.67 5.52 6.99
C ASP A 22 -8.09 6.09 7.18
N ALA A 23 -8.51 7.07 6.38
CA ALA A 23 -9.86 7.64 6.43
C ALA A 23 -10.93 6.61 6.06
N LEU A 24 -10.68 5.81 5.00
CA LEU A 24 -11.57 4.76 4.52
C LEU A 24 -11.78 3.68 5.59
N MET A 25 -10.69 3.20 6.19
CA MET A 25 -10.75 2.20 7.25
C MET A 25 -11.49 2.74 8.47
N LYS A 26 -11.26 4.00 8.88
CA LYS A 26 -12.04 4.64 9.96
C LYS A 26 -13.53 4.66 9.66
N PHE A 27 -13.92 4.99 8.43
CA PHE A 27 -15.32 4.99 8.02
C PHE A 27 -15.94 3.59 8.12
N TYR A 28 -15.27 2.56 7.61
CA TYR A 28 -15.79 1.19 7.70
C TYR A 28 -15.84 0.67 9.14
N PHE A 29 -14.82 0.97 9.94
CA PHE A 29 -14.81 0.59 11.35
C PHE A 29 -15.96 1.22 12.13
N LYS A 30 -16.25 2.50 11.88
CA LYS A 30 -17.33 3.22 12.55
C LYS A 30 -18.71 2.71 12.15
N ASN A 31 -18.92 2.41 10.87
CA ASN A 31 -20.26 2.16 10.33
C ASN A 31 -20.62 0.68 10.20
N TYR A 32 -19.62 -0.23 10.15
CA TYR A 32 -19.87 -1.63 9.77
C TYR A 32 -19.25 -2.69 10.70
N SER A 33 -18.55 -2.34 11.80
CA SER A 33 -17.81 -3.35 12.59
C SER A 33 -18.38 -3.69 13.96
N PRO A 34 -18.68 -4.99 14.17
CA PRO A 34 -18.03 -5.74 15.24
C PRO A 34 -17.03 -6.83 14.77
N LYS A 35 -16.87 -7.05 13.45
CA LYS A 35 -16.05 -8.16 12.90
C LYS A 35 -14.59 -7.82 12.63
N ILE A 36 -14.26 -6.60 12.21
CA ILE A 36 -12.87 -6.19 12.03
C ILE A 36 -12.39 -5.60 13.35
N LYS A 37 -11.41 -6.26 13.98
CA LYS A 37 -11.00 -5.96 15.36
C LYS A 37 -9.80 -5.01 15.44
N GLY A 38 -9.08 -4.81 14.32
CA GLY A 38 -8.01 -3.83 14.18
C GLY A 38 -7.52 -3.70 12.74
N TYR A 39 -6.90 -2.56 12.43
CA TYR A 39 -6.22 -2.33 11.16
C TYR A 39 -4.93 -1.54 11.35
N LYS A 40 -4.00 -1.69 10.41
CA LYS A 40 -2.79 -0.87 10.28
C LYS A 40 -2.56 -0.52 8.82
N VAL A 41 -2.24 0.73 8.54
CA VAL A 41 -1.82 1.20 7.21
C VAL A 41 -0.35 1.61 7.27
N PHE A 42 0.48 1.03 6.40
CA PHE A 42 1.90 1.29 6.32
C PHE A 42 2.26 1.92 4.98
N ASN A 43 2.82 3.13 5.02
CA ASN A 43 3.53 3.69 3.88
C ASN A 43 4.90 2.99 3.72
N VAL A 44 5.21 2.47 2.53
CA VAL A 44 6.50 1.87 2.18
C VAL A 44 7.47 2.83 1.48
N ARG A 45 7.06 4.09 1.27
CA ARG A 45 7.86 5.20 0.73
C ARG A 45 8.48 4.85 -0.64
N GLY A 46 7.62 4.63 -1.62
CA GLY A 46 7.98 4.33 -3.00
C GLY A 46 8.02 2.84 -3.35
N ILE A 47 7.75 2.54 -4.63
CA ILE A 47 7.63 1.19 -5.21
C ILE A 47 8.95 0.40 -5.24
N SER A 48 10.09 1.10 -5.21
CA SER A 48 11.40 0.45 -5.25
C SER A 48 11.55 -0.58 -4.12
N ARG A 49 11.77 -1.84 -4.49
CA ARG A 49 11.87 -3.00 -3.57
C ARG A 49 10.66 -3.17 -2.66
N PHE A 50 9.45 -2.86 -3.16
CA PHE A 50 8.19 -2.95 -2.42
C PHE A 50 8.06 -4.27 -1.66
N GLU A 51 8.24 -5.40 -2.34
CA GLU A 51 8.13 -6.74 -1.75
C GLU A 51 9.05 -6.95 -0.55
N THR A 52 10.32 -6.55 -0.67
CA THR A 52 11.30 -6.67 0.43
C THR A 52 10.91 -5.81 1.62
N LYS A 53 10.44 -4.58 1.38
CA LYS A 53 10.00 -3.66 2.44
C LYS A 53 8.76 -4.19 3.16
N VAL A 54 7.79 -4.71 2.41
CA VAL A 54 6.58 -5.35 2.95
C VAL A 54 6.94 -6.56 3.79
N ALA A 55 7.75 -7.48 3.27
CA ALA A 55 8.16 -8.68 3.99
C ALA A 55 8.90 -8.34 5.30
N THR A 56 9.77 -7.33 5.26
CA THR A 56 10.51 -6.86 6.44
C THR A 56 9.56 -6.29 7.49
N LYS A 57 8.67 -5.36 7.13
CA LYS A 57 7.69 -4.79 8.07
C LYS A 57 6.76 -5.87 8.63
N LEU A 58 6.31 -6.80 7.80
CA LEU A 58 5.45 -7.88 8.26
C LEU A 58 6.16 -8.74 9.32
N LYS A 59 7.39 -9.16 9.04
CA LYS A 59 8.18 -10.02 9.94
C LYS A 59 8.55 -9.34 11.26
N TYR A 60 8.92 -8.06 11.23
CA TYR A 60 9.46 -7.37 12.40
C TYR A 60 8.45 -6.50 13.16
N ASP A 61 7.45 -5.93 12.48
CA ASP A 61 6.52 -4.98 13.12
C ASP A 61 5.15 -5.61 13.42
N VAL A 62 4.70 -6.53 12.56
CA VAL A 62 3.35 -7.10 12.62
C VAL A 62 3.34 -8.45 13.33
N VAL A 63 4.08 -9.43 12.81
CA VAL A 63 4.10 -10.82 13.33
C VAL A 63 4.40 -10.91 14.84
N PRO A 64 5.33 -10.13 15.42
CA PRO A 64 5.61 -10.23 16.85
C PRO A 64 4.45 -9.80 17.76
N ASN A 65 3.49 -9.04 17.22
CA ASN A 65 2.40 -8.43 17.98
C ASN A 65 1.04 -9.10 17.71
N HIS A 66 0.95 -10.03 16.76
CA HIS A 66 -0.31 -10.59 16.27
C HIS A 66 -0.19 -12.09 16.02
N ASP A 67 -1.31 -12.81 16.14
CA ASP A 67 -1.36 -14.22 15.72
C ASP A 67 -1.37 -14.29 14.19
N VAL A 68 -0.43 -15.04 13.60
CA VAL A 68 -0.23 -15.07 12.14
C VAL A 68 -1.48 -15.58 11.42
N SER A 69 -2.24 -16.48 12.05
CA SER A 69 -3.50 -17.00 11.49
C SER A 69 -4.58 -15.93 11.30
N ASN A 70 -4.45 -14.80 11.99
CA ASN A 70 -5.47 -13.75 12.06
C ASN A 70 -5.03 -12.44 11.38
N ILE A 71 -3.90 -12.47 10.64
CA ILE A 71 -3.41 -11.33 9.87
C ILE A 71 -3.89 -11.46 8.43
N LYS A 72 -4.58 -10.43 7.93
CA LYS A 72 -4.89 -10.28 6.50
C LYS A 72 -4.04 -9.16 5.92
N VAL A 73 -3.18 -9.49 4.96
CA VAL A 73 -2.29 -8.54 4.30
C VAL A 73 -2.88 -8.10 2.97
N VAL A 74 -2.88 -6.80 2.70
CA VAL A 74 -3.31 -6.18 1.45
C VAL A 74 -2.20 -5.24 0.97
N CYS A 75 -1.80 -5.39 -0.28
CA CYS A 75 -0.80 -4.54 -0.92
C CYS A 75 -1.49 -3.69 -1.98
N CYS A 76 -1.44 -2.37 -1.81
CA CYS A 76 -2.00 -1.40 -2.75
C CYS A 76 -0.85 -0.64 -3.40
N TYR A 77 -0.57 -0.94 -4.67
CA TYR A 77 0.44 -0.28 -5.47
C TYR A 77 -0.09 -0.09 -6.89
N ASP A 78 0.38 0.93 -7.58
CA ASP A 78 -0.03 1.22 -8.94
C ASP A 78 0.55 0.17 -9.89
N SER A 79 -0.30 -0.34 -10.80
CA SER A 79 0.17 -1.14 -11.92
C SER A 79 0.77 -0.19 -12.96
N ASP A 80 2.08 -0.27 -13.18
CA ASP A 80 2.78 0.50 -14.21
C ASP A 80 2.17 0.21 -15.60
N ALA A 81 1.26 1.09 -16.05
CA ALA A 81 0.54 0.93 -17.32
C ALA A 81 1.40 1.21 -18.56
N PHE A 82 2.66 1.62 -18.37
CA PHE A 82 3.55 2.06 -19.44
C PHE A 82 4.30 0.93 -20.15
N GLU A 83 4.32 -0.29 -19.62
CA GLU A 83 4.95 -1.43 -20.32
C GLU A 83 4.13 -1.92 -21.53
N LEU A 84 2.84 -1.60 -21.58
CA LEU A 84 1.93 -1.99 -22.67
C LEU A 84 1.78 -0.90 -23.76
N ALA A 85 2.30 0.30 -23.51
CA ALA A 85 2.30 1.35 -24.51
C ALA A 85 3.47 1.14 -25.48
N GLN A 86 3.20 0.90 -26.76
CA GLN A 86 4.22 1.08 -27.79
C GLN A 86 4.82 2.47 -27.64
N LYS A 87 6.15 2.56 -27.53
CA LYS A 87 6.85 3.85 -27.52
C LYS A 87 6.30 4.70 -28.66
N PRO A 88 5.75 5.90 -28.40
CA PRO A 88 5.32 6.76 -29.47
C PRO A 88 6.52 6.99 -30.41
N PRO A 89 6.33 6.95 -31.74
CA PRO A 89 7.42 7.17 -32.67
C PRO A 89 8.01 8.55 -32.40
N TYR A 90 9.22 8.58 -31.83
CA TYR A 90 9.94 9.82 -31.59
C TYR A 90 10.35 10.39 -32.94
N LYS A 91 9.61 11.36 -33.45
CA LYS A 91 10.13 12.30 -34.46
C LYS A 91 10.38 13.63 -33.78
N LEU A 92 11.58 13.75 -33.21
CA LEU A 92 12.21 15.03 -32.89
C LEU A 92 12.58 15.75 -34.20
N ALA A 93 11.56 16.19 -34.93
CA ALA A 93 11.70 17.12 -36.04
C ALA A 93 10.70 18.23 -35.74
N ASN A 94 11.17 19.30 -35.08
CA ASN A 94 10.60 20.66 -35.03
C ASN A 94 10.72 21.41 -33.69
N CYS A 95 11.47 20.90 -32.71
CA CYS A 95 11.95 21.77 -31.63
C CYS A 95 13.11 22.62 -32.17
N LYS A 96 12.78 23.69 -32.92
CA LYS A 96 13.75 24.77 -33.16
C LYS A 96 13.99 25.43 -31.81
N GLU A 97 15.21 25.32 -31.30
CA GLU A 97 15.71 26.22 -30.27
C GLU A 97 15.51 27.65 -30.80
N LYS A 98 14.70 28.44 -30.09
CA LYS A 98 14.66 29.88 -30.32
C LYS A 98 15.97 30.43 -29.74
N SER A 99 16.90 30.74 -30.64
CA SER A 99 18.06 31.59 -30.36
C SER A 99 17.63 33.03 -30.09
#